data_AF-A0A9W9EWC5-F1
#
_entry.id   AF-A0A9W9EWC5-F1
#
_cell.length_a   1.000
_cell.length_b   1.000
_cell.length_c   1.000
_cell.angle_alpha   90.00
_cell.angle_beta   90.00
_cell.angle_gamma   90.00
#
_symmetry.space_group_name_H-M   'P 1'
#
loop_
_entity.id
_entity.type
_entity.pdbx_description
1 polymer ?
#
loop_
_entity_poly.entity_id
_entity_poly.type
_entity_poly.pdbx_seq_one_letter_code
_entity_poly.pdbx_strand_id
1 'polypeptide(L)'
;MVLLPCSLWALIALFCAELALADEANLFRSEGYAEGFEGSWPLQRYRSSSVQGPILNYWQHSTACNDGKYTILGPRGDSVRRSGPMILDDEGHLVWFKDYPTTYNANIYTYKGEQYLTFWAGDDSIGGHGDGTYYMINSHYEEAYTIRGANGLPADLHEFHITLNETAVFAVYDVIPFDLRDADGPENGWIWDGVFQEVDIETNELLFQWRASEHISLDERERDREGNGDDEDHPWDFYHINSIDKDHLGNFLVSSRYMNSLAYVDGETGDVIWKLGGKENSFTDQSDGAATNISWQHHARFQPDYDTSSTRAISIFDNASRGKGAPENPSRGLFIEIDEKEMTAKVIKEYWNPTSISSQSQGSMQVLENGNVLVGYGYNSAWSEFSPDGEVLCEVHFGPQSGFYTGHVISYRIFKSDWVGIPLTQPDVALSDTDAAVSWNGATEVATWVLQGSFAGPENAAAAYEDDEAVRRSSDEELDEEEFQFILAVPKSGFETLIPVPPDTLYSTLRIVALDKTGATLGTSQVMVWDPEELSSEIAIYDGEDEEDDTHIGPALMFGLGFMTATIIVLCALLICRYIPIASAKQLFGQSHRQEKDAQEWEPVHSAAELDDLSDLESGDRPNDSLLRRDGQD
;
A
#
# COMPACT_ATOMS: atom_id res chain seq x y z
N MET A 1 -62.83 30.09 -12.69
CA MET A 1 -62.15 30.63 -11.50
C MET A 1 -61.47 29.44 -10.82
N VAL A 2 -60.15 29.30 -11.04
CA VAL A 2 -59.11 28.59 -10.23
C VAL A 2 -59.42 27.12 -9.85
N LEU A 3 -58.85 26.01 -10.37
CA LEU A 3 -57.46 25.55 -10.66
C LEU A 3 -56.47 25.54 -9.47
N LEU A 4 -56.46 24.41 -8.72
CA LEU A 4 -55.40 23.73 -7.89
C LEU A 4 -54.59 24.54 -6.83
N PRO A 5 -53.82 23.91 -5.89
CA PRO A 5 -53.64 22.47 -5.54
C PRO A 5 -53.80 22.19 -4.01
N CYS A 6 -54.00 20.98 -3.45
CA CYS A 6 -53.24 19.70 -3.54
C CYS A 6 -51.72 19.85 -3.40
N SER A 7 -51.26 20.62 -2.41
CA SER A 7 -49.83 20.78 -2.10
C SER A 7 -49.62 21.05 -0.61
N LEU A 8 -50.02 20.11 0.24
CA LEU A 8 -49.65 20.15 1.66
C LEU A 8 -49.35 18.78 2.28
N TRP A 9 -49.29 17.72 1.47
CA TRP A 9 -48.91 16.36 1.91
C TRP A 9 -47.65 15.83 1.20
N ALA A 10 -46.91 16.69 0.49
CA ALA A 10 -45.65 16.34 -0.17
C ALA A 10 -44.42 17.05 0.45
N LEU A 11 -44.56 17.62 1.65
CA LEU A 11 -43.50 18.45 2.27
C LEU A 11 -43.23 18.12 3.75
N ILE A 12 -43.73 16.97 4.25
CA ILE A 12 -43.39 16.47 5.60
C ILE A 12 -43.06 14.97 5.48
N ALA A 13 -41.95 14.69 4.80
CA ALA A 13 -41.19 13.45 4.94
C ALA A 13 -39.69 13.72 4.71
N LEU A 14 -39.23 14.95 4.98
CA LEU A 14 -37.85 15.18 5.40
C LEU A 14 -37.80 14.79 6.89
N PHE A 15 -37.90 13.48 7.15
CA PHE A 15 -37.33 12.96 8.38
C PHE A 15 -35.83 13.05 8.17
N CYS A 16 -35.19 13.98 8.90
CA CYS A 16 -33.78 13.86 9.22
C CYS A 16 -33.62 12.58 10.05
N ALA A 17 -33.64 11.42 9.40
CA ALA A 17 -32.76 10.37 9.85
C ALA A 17 -31.37 10.91 9.51
N GLU A 18 -30.56 11.17 10.53
CA GLU A 18 -29.11 11.05 10.34
C GLU A 18 -28.94 9.66 9.73
N LEU A 19 -28.74 9.59 8.41
CA LEU A 19 -28.28 8.36 7.80
C LEU A 19 -26.94 8.10 8.49
N ALA A 20 -26.90 7.13 9.38
CA ALA A 20 -25.63 6.63 9.87
C ALA A 20 -24.82 6.28 8.62
N LEU A 21 -23.66 6.92 8.47
CA LEU A 21 -22.72 6.51 7.44
C LEU A 21 -22.27 5.09 7.80
N ALA A 22 -22.19 4.19 6.82
CA ALA A 22 -21.65 2.86 7.05
C ALA A 22 -20.13 2.95 7.29
N ASP A 23 -19.48 3.76 6.46
CA ASP A 23 -18.08 4.09 6.57
C ASP A 23 -17.84 5.14 7.66
N GLU A 24 -16.71 4.99 8.36
CA GLU A 24 -16.23 5.99 9.31
C GLU A 24 -15.81 7.26 8.56
N ALA A 25 -16.20 8.42 9.09
CA ALA A 25 -15.84 9.69 8.46
C ALA A 25 -14.34 9.97 8.61
N ASN A 26 -13.73 10.51 7.54
CA ASN A 26 -12.37 11.01 7.62
C ASN A 26 -12.22 12.10 8.68
N LEU A 27 -11.04 12.12 9.29
CA LEU A 27 -10.67 13.13 10.26
C LEU A 27 -10.07 14.34 9.54
N PHE A 28 -10.31 15.53 10.10
CA PHE A 28 -9.78 16.78 9.55
C PHE A 28 -8.99 17.51 10.62
N ARG A 29 -7.68 17.66 10.41
CA ARG A 29 -6.75 18.29 11.36
C ARG A 29 -6.92 17.75 12.78
N SER A 30 -7.10 16.43 12.91
CA SER A 30 -7.26 15.80 14.21
C SER A 30 -5.89 15.67 14.88
N GLU A 31 -5.66 16.51 15.89
CA GLU A 31 -4.47 16.43 16.74
C GLU A 31 -4.41 15.09 17.49
N GLY A 32 -5.56 14.54 17.91
CA GLY A 32 -5.61 13.24 18.58
C GLY A 32 -5.17 12.09 17.67
N TYR A 33 -5.54 12.14 16.39
CA TYR A 33 -5.00 11.23 15.39
C TYR A 33 -3.50 11.43 15.21
N ALA A 34 -3.06 12.68 15.05
CA ALA A 34 -1.64 13.00 14.88
C ALA A 34 -0.77 12.53 16.07
N GLU A 35 -1.32 12.56 17.29
CA GLU A 35 -0.68 12.06 18.52
C GLU A 35 -0.78 10.53 18.68
N GLY A 36 -1.62 9.85 17.90
CA GLY A 36 -1.79 8.39 17.91
C GLY A 36 -2.86 7.85 18.85
N PHE A 37 -3.84 8.66 19.28
CA PHE A 37 -4.94 8.21 20.13
C PHE A 37 -5.90 7.24 19.44
N GLU A 38 -5.97 7.26 18.11
CA GLU A 38 -6.73 6.31 17.29
C GLU A 38 -5.93 5.01 17.01
N GLY A 39 -4.75 4.86 17.61
CA GLY A 39 -3.82 3.76 17.37
C GLY A 39 -2.71 4.13 16.38
N SER A 40 -1.73 3.22 16.24
CA SER A 40 -0.60 3.41 15.34
C SER A 40 -0.93 3.13 13.87
N TRP A 41 -1.98 2.34 13.61
CA TRP A 41 -2.54 2.08 12.29
C TRP A 41 -4.07 2.15 12.38
N PRO A 42 -4.67 3.36 12.32
CA PRO A 42 -6.11 3.55 12.47
C PRO A 42 -6.87 2.93 11.30
N LEU A 43 -7.76 2.00 11.61
CA LEU A 43 -8.52 1.22 10.64
C LEU A 43 -10.01 1.27 10.97
N GLN A 44 -10.84 1.31 9.93
CA GLN A 44 -12.26 1.04 10.04
C GLN A 44 -12.56 -0.43 9.69
N ARG A 45 -13.65 -0.94 10.26
CA ARG A 45 -14.18 -2.28 10.00
C ARG A 45 -15.55 -2.16 9.37
N TYR A 46 -15.85 -3.05 8.45
CA TYR A 46 -17.14 -3.13 7.79
C TYR A 46 -17.98 -4.23 8.42
N ARG A 47 -19.31 -4.12 8.31
CA ARG A 47 -20.23 -5.15 8.79
C ARG A 47 -20.34 -6.31 7.80
N SER A 48 -20.40 -5.98 6.52
CA SER A 48 -20.58 -6.90 5.40
C SER A 48 -19.32 -7.66 5.04
N SER A 49 -18.13 -7.07 5.21
CA SER A 49 -16.88 -7.66 4.75
C SER A 49 -15.78 -7.65 5.81
N SER A 50 -14.85 -8.61 5.71
CA SER A 50 -13.71 -8.78 6.62
C SER A 50 -12.50 -7.88 6.28
N VAL A 51 -12.55 -7.23 5.11
CA VAL A 51 -11.54 -6.23 4.72
C VAL A 51 -11.55 -5.03 5.66
N GLN A 52 -10.44 -4.31 5.72
CA GLN A 52 -10.29 -3.12 6.56
C GLN A 52 -9.73 -2.00 5.72
N GLY A 53 -10.37 -0.83 5.82
CA GLY A 53 -9.89 0.41 5.22
C GLY A 53 -9.13 1.26 6.24
N PRO A 54 -8.18 2.09 5.81
CA PRO A 54 -7.58 3.08 6.68
C PRO A 54 -8.59 4.16 7.05
N ILE A 55 -8.44 4.74 8.24
CA ILE A 55 -9.06 6.02 8.58
C ILE A 55 -8.02 7.09 8.30
N LEU A 56 -8.35 8.05 7.42
CA LEU A 56 -7.41 9.09 7.02
C LEU A 56 -7.59 10.37 7.85
N ASN A 57 -6.49 11.11 8.00
CA ASN A 57 -6.51 12.46 8.55
C ASN A 57 -6.09 13.46 7.49
N TYR A 58 -7.02 14.31 7.07
CA TYR A 58 -6.81 15.39 6.12
C TYR A 58 -6.33 16.64 6.87
N TRP A 59 -5.05 16.93 6.75
CA TRP A 59 -4.47 18.16 7.30
C TRP A 59 -4.84 19.37 6.45
N GLN A 60 -4.87 19.17 5.14
CA GLN A 60 -5.38 20.10 4.17
C GLN A 60 -6.28 19.38 3.16
N HIS A 61 -7.37 20.04 2.76
CA HIS A 61 -8.35 19.47 1.84
C HIS A 61 -8.85 20.56 0.90
N SER A 62 -8.93 20.22 -0.38
CA SER A 62 -9.43 21.07 -1.46
C SER A 62 -10.13 20.18 -2.48
N THR A 63 -11.29 20.63 -2.98
CA THR A 63 -12.00 19.93 -4.06
C THR A 63 -11.22 19.92 -5.37
N ALA A 64 -10.12 20.68 -5.47
CA ALA A 64 -9.22 20.63 -6.61
C ALA A 64 -8.42 19.32 -6.69
N CYS A 65 -8.37 18.54 -5.60
CA CYS A 65 -7.80 17.20 -5.58
C CYS A 65 -8.79 16.11 -5.99
N ASN A 66 -10.08 16.46 -6.16
CA ASN A 66 -11.12 15.53 -6.58
C ASN A 66 -11.16 15.49 -8.12
N ASP A 67 -10.22 14.75 -8.69
CA ASP A 67 -10.06 14.55 -10.13
C ASP A 67 -10.75 13.28 -10.64
N GLY A 68 -11.47 12.56 -9.77
CA GLY A 68 -12.15 11.30 -10.08
C GLY A 68 -11.22 10.11 -10.22
N LYS A 69 -9.94 10.27 -9.88
CA LYS A 69 -8.92 9.21 -9.91
C LYS A 69 -8.81 8.54 -8.54
N TYR A 70 -8.34 7.30 -8.54
CA TYR A 70 -8.12 6.52 -7.34
C TYR A 70 -6.71 6.72 -6.80
N THR A 71 -6.56 6.72 -5.48
CA THR A 71 -5.26 6.73 -4.82
C THR A 71 -4.79 5.30 -4.59
N ILE A 72 -3.60 4.97 -5.09
CA ILE A 72 -2.99 3.64 -5.04
C ILE A 72 -1.81 3.67 -4.08
N LEU A 73 -1.79 2.73 -3.14
CA LEU A 73 -0.76 2.62 -2.12
C LEU A 73 -0.58 1.15 -1.68
N GLY A 74 0.55 0.87 -1.03
CA GLY A 74 0.85 -0.44 -0.44
C GLY A 74 1.29 -0.27 1.00
N PRO A 75 0.34 -0.17 1.96
CA PRO A 75 0.68 0.06 3.36
C PRO A 75 1.47 -1.13 3.93
N ARG A 76 2.54 -0.81 4.68
CA ARG A 76 3.41 -1.78 5.36
C ARG A 76 4.09 -1.15 6.59
N GLY A 77 4.91 -1.93 7.29
CA GLY A 77 5.63 -1.54 8.51
C GLY A 77 5.08 -2.21 9.77
N ASP A 78 5.83 -2.15 10.87
CA ASP A 78 5.56 -2.88 12.12
C ASP A 78 4.14 -2.73 12.71
N SER A 79 3.46 -1.61 12.44
CA SER A 79 2.09 -1.39 12.91
C SER A 79 1.02 -1.85 11.93
N VAL A 80 1.39 -2.11 10.67
CA VAL A 80 0.48 -2.60 9.62
C VAL A 80 0.40 -4.11 9.70
N ARG A 81 -0.72 -4.63 10.22
CA ARG A 81 -0.89 -6.07 10.46
C ARG A 81 -1.18 -6.90 9.22
N ARG A 82 -1.84 -6.29 8.23
CA ARG A 82 -2.19 -6.88 6.93
C ARG A 82 -1.65 -5.94 5.88
N SER A 83 -0.67 -6.39 5.11
CA SER A 83 -0.05 -5.60 4.05
C SER A 83 -0.69 -5.98 2.73
N GLY A 84 -0.65 -5.08 1.77
CA GLY A 84 -1.16 -5.39 0.45
C GLY A 84 -1.40 -4.15 -0.38
N PRO A 85 -1.53 -4.32 -1.71
CA PRO A 85 -2.00 -3.27 -2.59
C PRO A 85 -3.40 -2.82 -2.17
N MET A 86 -3.59 -1.51 -2.17
CA MET A 86 -4.81 -0.85 -1.73
C MET A 86 -5.20 0.23 -2.74
N ILE A 87 -6.49 0.34 -2.99
CA ILE A 87 -7.11 1.37 -3.82
C ILE A 87 -8.08 2.15 -2.94
N LEU A 88 -7.94 3.48 -2.92
CA LEU A 88 -8.85 4.40 -2.25
C LEU A 88 -9.53 5.30 -3.30
N ASP A 89 -10.79 5.68 -3.06
CA ASP A 89 -11.47 6.69 -3.87
C ASP A 89 -10.92 8.10 -3.62
N ASP A 90 -11.45 9.10 -4.34
CA ASP A 90 -11.02 10.50 -4.22
C ASP A 90 -11.43 11.15 -2.89
N GLU A 91 -12.33 10.50 -2.15
CA GLU A 91 -12.77 10.85 -0.82
C GLU A 91 -12.01 10.10 0.28
N GLY A 92 -11.16 9.14 -0.08
CA GLY A 92 -10.32 8.37 0.84
C GLY A 92 -10.97 7.11 1.42
N HIS A 93 -12.15 6.70 0.93
CA HIS A 93 -12.75 5.42 1.31
C HIS A 93 -12.05 4.26 0.60
N LEU A 94 -12.10 3.08 1.23
CA LEU A 94 -11.61 1.87 0.60
C LEU A 94 -12.39 1.58 -0.70
N VAL A 95 -11.69 1.18 -1.74
CA VAL A 95 -12.28 0.63 -2.97
C VAL A 95 -11.92 -0.83 -3.09
N TRP A 96 -10.63 -1.14 -2.91
CA TRP A 96 -10.13 -2.50 -2.98
C TRP A 96 -8.92 -2.70 -2.07
N PHE A 97 -8.87 -3.86 -1.43
CA PHE A 97 -7.70 -4.35 -0.71
C PHE A 97 -7.63 -5.86 -0.80
N LYS A 98 -6.41 -6.39 -0.91
CA LYS A 98 -6.12 -7.82 -0.77
C LYS A 98 -4.83 -8.00 0.01
N ASP A 99 -4.87 -8.89 1.01
CA ASP A 99 -3.73 -9.20 1.85
C ASP A 99 -2.67 -9.97 1.04
N TYR A 100 -1.43 -9.54 1.13
CA TYR A 100 -0.24 -10.17 0.56
C TYR A 100 0.89 -10.07 1.61
N PRO A 101 1.87 -11.00 1.64
CA PRO A 101 2.88 -11.05 2.70
C PRO A 101 3.57 -9.69 2.96
N THR A 102 4.27 -9.19 1.94
CA THR A 102 4.83 -7.84 1.89
C THR A 102 4.69 -7.32 0.48
N THR A 103 4.31 -6.05 0.32
CA THR A 103 4.10 -5.46 -1.00
C THR A 103 4.77 -4.10 -1.19
N TYR A 104 5.24 -3.87 -2.41
CA TYR A 104 5.91 -2.64 -2.83
C TYR A 104 5.40 -2.18 -4.19
N ASN A 105 5.57 -0.89 -4.47
CA ASN A 105 5.31 -0.31 -5.80
C ASN A 105 3.89 -0.61 -6.35
N ALA A 106 2.87 -0.55 -5.50
CA ALA A 106 1.48 -0.63 -5.94
C ALA A 106 1.15 0.54 -6.89
N ASN A 107 0.85 0.24 -8.15
CA ASN A 107 0.55 1.24 -9.18
C ASN A 107 -0.34 0.65 -10.27
N ILE A 108 -0.95 1.49 -11.12
CA ILE A 108 -1.70 1.05 -12.29
C ILE A 108 -0.93 1.40 -13.57
N TYR A 109 -0.71 0.40 -14.42
CA TYR A 109 -0.11 0.58 -15.74
C TYR A 109 -1.06 0.15 -16.85
N THR A 110 -0.93 0.79 -18.01
CA THR A 110 -1.57 0.34 -19.24
C THR A 110 -0.62 -0.54 -20.03
N TYR A 111 -1.08 -1.74 -20.42
CA TYR A 111 -0.36 -2.69 -21.26
C TYR A 111 -1.30 -3.19 -22.36
N LYS A 112 -0.91 -3.06 -23.64
CA LYS A 112 -1.71 -3.48 -24.80
C LYS A 112 -3.14 -2.91 -24.82
N GLY A 113 -3.29 -1.70 -24.29
CA GLY A 113 -4.56 -0.97 -24.22
C GLY A 113 -5.47 -1.35 -23.04
N GLU A 114 -5.01 -2.24 -22.15
CA GLU A 114 -5.74 -2.64 -20.94
C GLU A 114 -4.99 -2.17 -19.68
N GLN A 115 -5.74 -1.86 -18.62
CA GLN A 115 -5.16 -1.45 -17.35
C GLN A 115 -4.91 -2.65 -16.44
N TYR A 116 -3.78 -2.62 -15.74
CA TYR A 116 -3.39 -3.62 -14.76
C TYR A 116 -2.97 -2.95 -13.46
N LEU A 117 -3.48 -3.46 -12.34
CA LEU A 117 -2.93 -3.15 -11.02
C LEU A 117 -1.66 -3.96 -10.85
N THR A 118 -0.56 -3.29 -10.57
CA THR A 118 0.78 -3.86 -10.48
C THR A 118 1.36 -3.64 -9.10
N PHE A 119 2.08 -4.63 -8.58
CA PHE A 119 2.81 -4.53 -7.32
C PHE A 119 3.85 -5.64 -7.24
N TRP A 120 4.91 -5.39 -6.49
CA TRP A 120 5.86 -6.42 -6.07
C TRP A 120 5.32 -7.14 -4.84
N ALA A 121 5.56 -8.45 -4.74
CA ALA A 121 5.46 -9.19 -3.49
C ALA A 121 6.59 -10.22 -3.36
N GLY A 122 7.13 -10.37 -2.15
CA GLY A 122 8.29 -11.22 -1.88
C GLY A 122 8.86 -11.05 -0.47
N ASP A 123 10.10 -11.48 -0.29
CA ASP A 123 10.89 -11.33 0.94
C ASP A 123 11.73 -10.04 0.86
N ASP A 124 11.47 -9.08 1.75
CA ASP A 124 12.17 -7.79 1.85
C ASP A 124 13.17 -7.75 3.02
N SER A 125 13.48 -8.89 3.64
CA SER A 125 14.46 -8.97 4.74
C SER A 125 15.92 -8.96 4.26
N ILE A 126 16.18 -8.70 2.99
CA ILE A 126 17.48 -8.82 2.32
C ILE A 126 18.24 -7.49 2.32
N GLY A 127 18.55 -6.96 3.51
CA GLY A 127 19.44 -5.80 3.66
C GLY A 127 18.98 -4.52 2.93
N GLY A 128 17.67 -4.32 2.81
CA GLY A 128 17.08 -3.22 2.04
C GLY A 128 16.70 -3.57 0.60
N HIS A 129 17.03 -4.77 0.13
CA HIS A 129 16.64 -5.32 -1.17
C HIS A 129 15.52 -6.35 -1.04
N GLY A 130 14.94 -6.73 -2.18
CA GLY A 130 13.88 -7.73 -2.27
C GLY A 130 14.26 -8.98 -3.06
N ASP A 131 13.83 -10.15 -2.59
CA ASP A 131 13.69 -11.36 -3.38
C ASP A 131 12.19 -11.60 -3.64
N GLY A 132 11.72 -11.20 -4.82
CA GLY A 132 10.30 -11.30 -5.10
C GLY A 132 9.94 -11.28 -6.57
N THR A 133 8.70 -10.89 -6.81
CA THR A 133 8.02 -11.03 -8.09
C THR A 133 7.01 -9.92 -8.26
N TYR A 134 6.92 -9.38 -9.46
CA TYR A 134 5.89 -8.41 -9.81
C TYR A 134 4.65 -9.11 -10.35
N TYR A 135 3.49 -8.73 -9.84
CA TYR A 135 2.18 -9.23 -10.28
C TYR A 135 1.49 -8.14 -11.10
N MET A 136 0.83 -8.55 -12.19
CA MET A 136 -0.09 -7.70 -12.95
C MET A 136 -1.48 -8.30 -12.84
N ILE A 137 -2.36 -7.59 -12.15
CA ILE A 137 -3.74 -7.98 -11.86
C ILE A 137 -4.69 -7.24 -12.80
N ASN A 138 -5.58 -7.97 -13.46
CA ASN A 138 -6.55 -7.39 -14.42
C ASN A 138 -7.74 -6.71 -13.71
N SER A 139 -8.68 -6.17 -14.48
CA SER A 139 -9.91 -5.52 -13.96
C SER A 139 -10.83 -6.47 -13.18
N HIS A 140 -10.69 -7.79 -13.35
CA HIS A 140 -11.45 -8.81 -12.61
C HIS A 140 -10.75 -9.25 -11.32
N TYR A 141 -9.62 -8.61 -10.98
CA TYR A 141 -8.75 -8.95 -9.86
C TYR A 141 -8.07 -10.33 -9.97
N GLU A 142 -7.92 -10.83 -11.19
CA GLU A 142 -7.18 -12.06 -11.48
C GLU A 142 -5.73 -11.75 -11.88
N GLU A 143 -4.81 -12.62 -11.48
CA GLU A 143 -3.41 -12.57 -11.90
C GLU A 143 -3.30 -12.87 -13.40
N ALA A 144 -3.02 -11.83 -14.19
CA ALA A 144 -2.86 -11.94 -15.64
C ALA A 144 -1.41 -12.25 -16.04
N TYR A 145 -0.45 -11.57 -15.38
CA TYR A 145 0.98 -11.78 -15.62
C TYR A 145 1.76 -11.81 -14.31
N THR A 146 2.88 -12.53 -14.37
CA THR A 146 3.85 -12.63 -13.29
C THR A 146 5.24 -12.37 -13.87
N ILE A 147 5.90 -11.32 -13.40
CA ILE A 147 7.15 -10.81 -13.94
C ILE A 147 8.27 -11.14 -12.97
N ARG A 148 9.29 -11.84 -13.45
CA ARG A 148 10.40 -12.39 -12.69
C ARG A 148 11.73 -11.96 -13.30
N GLY A 149 12.75 -11.86 -12.45
CA GLY A 149 14.12 -11.66 -12.93
C GLY A 149 14.64 -12.87 -13.73
N ALA A 150 15.51 -12.57 -14.68
CA ALA A 150 16.19 -13.53 -15.53
C ALA A 150 17.56 -13.92 -14.95
N ASN A 151 18.20 -14.93 -15.56
CA ASN A 151 19.53 -15.42 -15.17
C ASN A 151 19.62 -15.95 -13.72
N GLY A 152 18.49 -16.33 -13.13
CA GLY A 152 18.44 -16.82 -11.74
C GLY A 152 18.53 -15.72 -10.69
N LEU A 153 18.41 -14.45 -11.10
CA LEU A 153 18.34 -13.32 -10.20
C LEU A 153 16.87 -12.95 -9.95
N PRO A 154 16.42 -12.78 -8.70
CA PRO A 154 15.06 -12.37 -8.40
C PRO A 154 14.81 -10.90 -8.75
N ALA A 155 13.54 -10.54 -8.94
CA ALA A 155 13.17 -9.14 -9.14
C ALA A 155 13.20 -8.42 -7.79
N ASP A 156 13.95 -7.32 -7.72
CA ASP A 156 14.06 -6.51 -6.52
C ASP A 156 12.83 -5.61 -6.35
N LEU A 157 12.63 -5.12 -5.12
CA LEU A 157 11.45 -4.38 -4.69
C LEU A 157 11.37 -2.93 -5.19
N HIS A 158 12.48 -2.31 -5.63
CA HIS A 158 12.55 -0.83 -5.73
C HIS A 158 11.87 -0.25 -6.97
N GLU A 159 11.85 -0.96 -8.10
CA GLU A 159 11.32 -0.42 -9.36
C GLU A 159 10.59 -1.44 -10.21
N PHE A 160 9.44 -1.02 -10.74
CA PHE A 160 8.79 -1.65 -11.88
C PHE A 160 8.16 -0.58 -12.77
N HIS A 161 8.49 -0.63 -14.05
CA HIS A 161 7.99 0.29 -15.04
C HIS A 161 7.67 -0.44 -16.35
N ILE A 162 6.48 -0.20 -16.91
CA ILE A 162 6.14 -0.66 -18.27
C ILE A 162 6.59 0.40 -19.26
N THR A 163 7.52 0.04 -20.14
CA THR A 163 8.10 0.98 -21.11
C THR A 163 7.13 1.29 -22.26
N LEU A 164 7.45 2.31 -23.06
CA LEU A 164 6.73 2.65 -24.28
C LEU A 164 6.70 1.51 -25.33
N ASN A 165 7.60 0.54 -25.22
CA ASN A 165 7.66 -0.64 -26.09
C ASN A 165 6.86 -1.82 -25.54
N GLU A 166 6.06 -1.62 -24.49
CA GLU A 166 5.25 -2.67 -23.85
C GLU A 166 6.13 -3.81 -23.28
N THR A 167 7.27 -3.45 -22.71
CA THR A 167 8.18 -4.34 -21.96
C THR A 167 8.22 -3.92 -20.49
N ALA A 168 8.65 -4.80 -19.60
CA ALA A 168 8.82 -4.47 -18.19
C ALA A 168 10.29 -4.21 -17.86
N VAL A 169 10.56 -3.15 -17.11
CA VAL A 169 11.87 -2.84 -16.54
C VAL A 169 11.78 -2.85 -15.02
N PHE A 170 12.75 -3.47 -14.36
CA PHE A 170 12.84 -3.53 -12.91
C PHE A 170 14.28 -3.63 -12.41
N ALA A 171 14.49 -3.26 -11.15
CA ALA A 171 15.76 -3.40 -10.48
C ALA A 171 16.04 -4.86 -10.08
N VAL A 172 17.31 -5.20 -9.98
CA VAL A 172 17.82 -6.51 -9.56
C VAL A 172 19.12 -6.27 -8.78
N TYR A 173 19.41 -7.10 -7.79
CA TYR A 173 20.67 -7.04 -7.06
C TYR A 173 21.36 -8.40 -7.07
N ASP A 174 22.67 -8.38 -7.30
CA ASP A 174 23.50 -9.57 -7.42
C ASP A 174 24.73 -9.45 -6.52
N VAL A 175 24.95 -10.43 -5.65
CA VAL A 175 26.12 -10.45 -4.77
C VAL A 175 27.30 -11.00 -5.53
N ILE A 176 28.32 -10.17 -5.78
CA ILE A 176 29.49 -10.58 -6.54
C ILE A 176 30.80 -10.17 -5.85
N PRO A 177 31.89 -10.95 -6.04
CA PRO A 177 33.21 -10.53 -5.60
C PRO A 177 33.69 -9.34 -6.44
N PHE A 178 34.30 -8.35 -5.78
CA PHE A 178 34.80 -7.13 -6.42
C PHE A 178 36.04 -6.58 -5.73
N ASP A 179 36.90 -5.90 -6.49
CA ASP A 179 38.09 -5.23 -5.93
C ASP A 179 37.70 -3.85 -5.38
N LEU A 180 37.72 -3.71 -4.06
CA LEU A 180 37.29 -2.49 -3.38
C LEU A 180 38.45 -1.54 -3.05
N ARG A 181 39.67 -1.79 -3.54
CA ARG A 181 40.84 -0.95 -3.20
C ARG A 181 40.67 0.51 -3.60
N ASP A 182 40.01 0.77 -4.73
CA ASP A 182 39.72 2.12 -5.19
C ASP A 182 38.73 2.85 -4.25
N ALA A 183 38.05 2.10 -3.38
CA ALA A 183 37.10 2.58 -2.39
C ALA A 183 37.61 2.40 -0.94
N ASP A 184 38.93 2.34 -0.73
CA ASP A 184 39.58 2.07 0.56
C ASP A 184 39.17 0.75 1.24
N GLY A 185 38.74 -0.23 0.44
CA GLY A 185 38.32 -1.56 0.88
C GLY A 185 39.32 -2.69 0.55
N PRO A 186 38.94 -3.96 0.82
CA PRO A 186 39.77 -5.12 0.52
C PRO A 186 39.87 -5.42 -0.99
N GLU A 187 40.99 -6.01 -1.42
CA GLU A 187 41.19 -6.48 -2.80
C GLU A 187 40.23 -7.63 -3.20
N ASN A 188 39.83 -8.45 -2.22
CA ASN A 188 38.85 -9.53 -2.41
C ASN A 188 37.60 -9.19 -1.60
N GLY A 189 36.95 -8.10 -1.97
CA GLY A 189 35.70 -7.68 -1.34
C GLY A 189 34.46 -8.23 -2.06
N TRP A 190 33.31 -7.78 -1.60
CA TRP A 190 32.00 -8.15 -2.12
C TRP A 190 31.08 -6.94 -2.22
N ILE A 191 30.26 -6.90 -3.27
CA ILE A 191 29.26 -5.85 -3.50
C ILE A 191 27.89 -6.44 -3.76
N TRP A 192 26.87 -5.68 -3.38
CA TRP A 192 25.57 -5.73 -4.01
C TRP A 192 25.69 -4.94 -5.32
N ASP A 193 25.81 -5.65 -6.45
CA ASP A 193 25.86 -4.99 -7.75
C ASP A 193 24.45 -4.54 -8.13
N GLY A 194 24.31 -3.25 -8.43
CA GLY A 194 23.07 -2.67 -8.91
C GLY A 194 22.84 -3.06 -10.36
N VAL A 195 21.83 -3.89 -10.59
CA VAL A 195 21.45 -4.39 -11.92
C VAL A 195 20.05 -3.88 -12.26
N PHE A 196 19.78 -3.66 -13.53
CA PHE A 196 18.39 -3.63 -13.99
C PHE A 196 18.23 -4.52 -15.21
N GLN A 197 17.02 -5.04 -15.37
CA GLN A 197 16.65 -5.89 -16.48
C GLN A 197 15.44 -5.30 -17.20
N GLU A 198 15.43 -5.41 -18.52
CA GLU A 198 14.25 -5.26 -19.36
C GLU A 198 13.84 -6.65 -19.85
N VAL A 199 12.57 -7.01 -19.67
CA VAL A 199 12.03 -8.30 -20.09
C VAL A 199 10.75 -8.14 -20.91
N ASP A 200 10.47 -9.13 -21.74
CA ASP A 200 9.15 -9.31 -22.34
C ASP A 200 8.15 -9.78 -21.26
N ILE A 201 7.03 -9.07 -21.13
CA ILE A 201 6.05 -9.27 -20.05
C ILE A 201 5.38 -10.66 -20.12
N GLU A 202 5.11 -11.18 -21.32
CA GLU A 202 4.38 -12.44 -21.50
C GLU A 202 5.29 -13.65 -21.28
N THR A 203 6.54 -13.55 -21.71
CA THR A 203 7.48 -14.69 -21.75
C THR A 203 8.53 -14.66 -20.65
N ASN A 204 8.72 -13.51 -19.99
CA ASN A 204 9.88 -13.23 -19.13
C ASN A 204 11.24 -13.40 -19.86
N GLU A 205 11.26 -13.30 -21.19
CA GLU A 205 12.51 -13.30 -21.96
C GLU A 205 13.31 -12.03 -21.66
N LEU A 206 14.58 -12.20 -21.29
CA LEU A 206 15.51 -11.09 -21.07
C LEU A 206 15.82 -10.38 -22.40
N LEU A 207 15.51 -9.09 -22.47
CA LEU A 207 15.76 -8.25 -23.64
C LEU A 207 17.04 -7.41 -23.45
N PHE A 208 17.25 -6.89 -22.24
CA PHE A 208 18.42 -6.09 -21.90
C PHE A 208 18.77 -6.26 -20.42
N GLN A 209 20.06 -6.21 -20.09
CA GLN A 209 20.56 -6.19 -18.72
C GLN A 209 21.76 -5.25 -18.63
N TRP A 210 21.79 -4.43 -17.59
CA TRP A 210 22.89 -3.52 -17.31
C TRP A 210 23.36 -3.68 -15.87
N ARG A 211 24.66 -3.56 -15.65
CA ARG A 211 25.32 -3.74 -14.35
C ARG A 211 26.12 -2.50 -13.99
N ALA A 212 25.86 -1.92 -12.82
CA ALA A 212 26.57 -0.73 -12.37
C ALA A 212 28.08 -0.95 -12.30
N SER A 213 28.51 -2.12 -11.82
CA SER A 213 29.92 -2.48 -11.68
C SER A 213 30.74 -2.48 -12.99
N GLU A 214 30.09 -2.58 -14.15
CA GLU A 214 30.74 -2.54 -15.46
C GLU A 214 30.92 -1.11 -16.00
N HIS A 215 30.19 -0.13 -15.46
CA HIS A 215 30.05 1.20 -16.05
C HIS A 215 30.30 2.37 -15.08
N ILE A 216 30.25 2.14 -13.77
CA ILE A 216 30.33 3.18 -12.73
C ILE A 216 31.56 2.96 -11.86
N SER A 217 32.33 4.03 -11.62
CA SER A 217 33.51 3.96 -10.76
C SER A 217 33.12 4.03 -9.28
N LEU A 218 33.81 3.27 -8.42
CA LEU A 218 33.60 3.31 -6.98
C LEU A 218 33.95 4.67 -6.36
N ASP A 219 34.82 5.46 -6.99
CA ASP A 219 35.24 6.79 -6.54
C ASP A 219 34.12 7.85 -6.62
N GLU A 220 33.05 7.56 -7.38
CA GLU A 220 31.91 8.45 -7.57
C GLU A 220 31.00 8.53 -6.34
N ARG A 221 31.14 7.59 -5.40
CA ARG A 221 30.36 7.52 -4.16
C ARG A 221 30.31 8.87 -3.44
N GLU A 222 29.13 9.30 -3.01
CA GLU A 222 28.97 10.55 -2.25
C GLU A 222 29.09 10.35 -0.73
N ARG A 223 29.20 9.10 -0.31
CA ARG A 223 29.47 8.70 1.07
C ARG A 223 30.73 7.84 1.15
N ASP A 224 31.37 7.86 2.31
CA ASP A 224 32.40 6.87 2.63
C ASP A 224 31.77 5.46 2.63
N ARG A 225 32.59 4.41 2.57
CA ARG A 225 32.10 3.03 2.70
C ARG A 225 31.52 2.84 4.12
N GLU A 226 30.20 2.92 4.24
CA GLU A 226 29.43 2.44 5.38
C GLU A 226 29.18 0.93 5.15
N GLY A 227 29.62 0.07 6.07
CA GLY A 227 29.47 -1.40 5.97
C GLY A 227 30.65 -2.20 5.41
N ASN A 228 30.54 -3.53 5.50
CA ASN A 228 31.66 -4.46 5.47
C ASN A 228 31.61 -5.39 4.26
N GLY A 229 31.84 -4.87 3.04
CA GLY A 229 32.12 -5.66 1.82
C GLY A 229 33.39 -6.54 1.90
N ASP A 230 33.64 -7.11 3.08
CA ASP A 230 34.73 -7.96 3.50
C ASP A 230 34.38 -9.44 3.27
N ASP A 231 33.08 -9.79 3.20
CA ASP A 231 32.57 -11.13 2.89
C ASP A 231 31.21 -11.11 2.15
N GLU A 232 30.81 -12.29 1.65
CA GLU A 232 29.61 -12.50 0.82
C GLU A 232 28.30 -12.26 1.58
N ASP A 233 28.28 -12.44 2.91
CA ASP A 233 27.08 -12.26 3.72
C ASP A 233 26.85 -10.77 4.08
N HIS A 234 27.88 -9.92 3.94
CA HIS A 234 27.82 -8.48 4.23
C HIS A 234 28.30 -7.61 3.05
N PRO A 235 27.86 -7.84 1.82
CA PRO A 235 28.42 -7.17 0.67
C PRO A 235 28.09 -5.66 0.70
N TRP A 236 28.99 -4.83 0.15
CA TRP A 236 28.80 -3.38 0.15
C TRP A 236 27.85 -2.95 -0.99
N ASP A 237 26.74 -2.30 -0.65
CA ASP A 237 25.89 -1.64 -1.63
C ASP A 237 26.45 -0.25 -1.98
N PHE A 238 27.08 -0.18 -3.14
CA PHE A 238 27.80 1.01 -3.59
C PHE A 238 26.96 1.95 -4.46
N TYR A 239 26.02 1.41 -5.25
CA TYR A 239 25.28 2.18 -6.27
C TYR A 239 23.82 2.40 -5.91
N HIS A 240 23.13 1.37 -5.41
CA HIS A 240 21.73 1.41 -4.99
C HIS A 240 20.74 2.05 -6.00
N ILE A 241 20.23 1.23 -6.92
CA ILE A 241 19.23 1.62 -7.91
C ILE A 241 17.85 1.69 -7.24
N ASN A 242 17.17 2.82 -7.37
CA ASN A 242 15.83 2.98 -6.80
C ASN A 242 14.77 3.53 -7.76
N SER A 243 15.17 3.87 -8.99
CA SER A 243 14.23 4.08 -10.07
C SER A 243 14.87 3.95 -11.44
N ILE A 244 14.11 3.39 -12.39
CA ILE A 244 14.48 3.29 -13.80
C ILE A 244 13.30 3.76 -14.66
N ASP A 245 13.60 4.55 -15.69
CA ASP A 245 12.66 4.96 -16.73
C ASP A 245 13.30 4.75 -18.11
N LYS A 246 12.50 4.62 -19.17
CA LYS A 246 12.99 4.40 -20.54
C LYS A 246 12.33 5.37 -21.51
N ASP A 247 13.14 6.08 -22.29
CA ASP A 247 12.63 7.04 -23.24
C ASP A 247 12.28 6.44 -24.61
N HIS A 248 11.76 7.28 -25.50
CA HIS A 248 11.38 6.91 -26.86
C HIS A 248 12.57 6.64 -27.79
N LEU A 249 13.80 6.98 -27.38
CA LEU A 249 15.04 6.64 -28.10
C LEU A 249 15.54 5.25 -27.70
N GLY A 250 14.95 4.64 -26.66
CA GLY A 250 15.31 3.34 -26.14
C GLY A 250 16.36 3.39 -25.04
N ASN A 251 16.72 4.58 -24.54
CA ASN A 251 17.73 4.76 -23.51
C ASN A 251 17.10 4.83 -22.12
N PHE A 252 17.89 4.55 -21.10
CA PHE A 252 17.41 4.41 -19.73
C PHE A 252 17.86 5.58 -18.86
N LEU A 253 16.96 6.12 -18.04
CA LEU A 253 17.28 7.02 -16.93
C LEU A 253 17.29 6.21 -15.63
N VAL A 254 18.46 6.10 -15.01
CA VAL A 254 18.67 5.29 -13.80
C VAL A 254 19.03 6.20 -12.65
N SER A 255 18.25 6.15 -11.57
CA SER A 255 18.54 6.87 -10.33
C SER A 255 19.41 6.02 -9.43
N SER A 256 20.53 6.60 -8.98
CA SER A 256 21.39 6.02 -7.96
C SER A 256 21.31 6.84 -6.69
N ARG A 257 20.88 6.16 -5.62
CA ARG A 257 20.72 6.76 -4.32
C ARG A 257 22.07 7.14 -3.70
N TYR A 258 23.07 6.24 -3.78
CA TYR A 258 24.38 6.43 -3.14
C TYR A 258 25.38 7.29 -3.93
N MET A 259 25.07 7.55 -5.21
CA MET A 259 25.83 8.50 -6.03
C MET A 259 25.21 9.90 -6.08
N ASN A 260 24.05 10.11 -5.44
CA ASN A 260 23.24 11.34 -5.55
C ASN A 260 23.10 11.83 -7.00
N SER A 261 22.88 10.90 -7.93
CA SER A 261 22.89 11.21 -9.36
C SER A 261 21.91 10.36 -10.15
N LEU A 262 21.54 10.89 -11.31
CA LEU A 262 20.85 10.19 -12.37
C LEU A 262 21.84 9.89 -13.49
N ALA A 263 21.88 8.66 -13.99
CA ALA A 263 22.65 8.26 -15.15
C ALA A 263 21.71 8.02 -16.34
N TYR A 264 22.04 8.59 -17.50
CA TYR A 264 21.37 8.28 -18.75
C TYR A 264 22.22 7.29 -19.56
N VAL A 265 21.67 6.10 -19.78
CA VAL A 265 22.37 4.92 -20.26
C VAL A 265 21.89 4.57 -21.66
N ASP A 266 22.83 4.35 -22.58
CA ASP A 266 22.53 3.90 -23.94
C ASP A 266 21.90 2.50 -23.91
N GLY A 267 20.71 2.37 -24.51
CA GLY A 267 19.94 1.12 -24.46
C GLY A 267 20.43 0.01 -25.40
N GLU A 268 21.43 0.27 -26.23
CA GLU A 268 22.07 -0.74 -27.08
C GLU A 268 23.44 -1.15 -26.54
N THR A 269 24.25 -0.19 -26.09
CA THR A 269 25.63 -0.44 -25.67
C THR A 269 25.82 -0.54 -24.16
N GLY A 270 24.89 0.01 -23.37
CA GLY A 270 25.04 0.16 -21.91
C GLY A 270 25.98 1.30 -21.50
N ASP A 271 26.54 2.06 -22.45
CA ASP A 271 27.43 3.18 -22.13
C ASP A 271 26.65 4.31 -21.44
N VAL A 272 27.27 4.92 -20.43
CA VAL A 272 26.70 6.12 -19.80
C VAL A 272 26.92 7.32 -20.71
N ILE A 273 25.82 7.92 -21.17
CA ILE A 273 25.82 9.08 -22.08
C ILE A 273 26.09 10.37 -21.29
N TRP A 274 25.39 10.56 -20.17
CA TRP A 274 25.60 11.68 -19.25
C TRP A 274 25.13 11.32 -17.84
N LYS A 275 25.58 12.12 -16.86
CA LYS A 275 25.10 12.06 -15.47
C LYS A 275 24.61 13.44 -15.01
N LEU A 276 23.54 13.46 -14.22
CA LEU A 276 23.00 14.65 -13.59
C LEU A 276 23.11 14.53 -12.08
N GLY A 277 23.75 15.50 -11.43
CA GLY A 277 24.07 15.44 -10.00
C GLY A 277 25.32 14.59 -9.69
N GLY A 278 25.67 14.52 -8.40
CA GLY A 278 26.84 13.80 -7.90
C GLY A 278 28.20 14.35 -8.38
N LYS A 279 29.27 13.61 -8.07
CA LYS A 279 30.66 13.98 -8.40
C LYS A 279 30.94 14.10 -9.91
N GLU A 280 30.29 13.27 -10.71
CA GLU A 280 30.50 13.18 -12.18
C GLU A 280 29.40 13.91 -12.97
N ASN A 281 28.79 14.92 -12.36
CA ASN A 281 27.74 15.72 -13.00
C ASN A 281 28.23 16.34 -14.34
N SER A 282 27.43 16.15 -15.38
CA SER A 282 27.71 16.63 -16.74
C SER A 282 27.11 17.99 -17.07
N PHE A 283 26.21 18.52 -16.22
CA PHE A 283 25.39 19.71 -16.53
C PHE A 283 25.84 20.97 -15.80
N THR A 284 25.81 22.11 -16.48
CA THR A 284 25.89 23.42 -15.83
C THR A 284 24.53 23.77 -15.25
N ASP A 285 24.47 23.91 -13.93
CA ASP A 285 23.27 24.33 -13.20
C ASP A 285 22.94 25.80 -13.45
N GLN A 286 21.68 26.09 -13.78
CA GLN A 286 21.14 27.44 -14.02
C GLN A 286 20.13 27.88 -12.95
N SER A 287 20.20 27.28 -11.77
CA SER A 287 19.27 27.45 -10.66
C SER A 287 20.01 27.49 -9.31
N ASP A 288 21.19 28.11 -9.31
CA ASP A 288 22.03 28.31 -8.12
C ASP A 288 22.34 26.99 -7.37
N GLY A 289 22.45 25.88 -8.12
CA GLY A 289 22.72 24.53 -7.61
C GLY A 289 21.46 23.68 -7.39
N ALA A 290 20.27 24.27 -7.38
CA ALA A 290 19.04 23.57 -7.03
C ALA A 290 18.63 22.45 -8.00
N ALA A 291 19.11 22.46 -9.25
CA ALA A 291 18.79 21.44 -10.24
C ALA A 291 19.73 20.21 -10.15
N THR A 292 20.92 20.39 -9.59
CA THR A 292 21.98 19.37 -9.57
C THR A 292 22.38 18.92 -8.17
N ASN A 293 21.94 19.62 -7.11
CA ASN A 293 22.21 19.27 -5.71
C ASN A 293 21.19 18.28 -5.11
N ILE A 294 20.62 17.41 -5.95
CA ILE A 294 19.77 16.31 -5.48
C ILE A 294 20.58 15.39 -4.57
N SER A 295 19.92 14.78 -3.59
CA SER A 295 20.58 13.78 -2.75
C SER A 295 19.59 12.75 -2.25
N TRP A 296 20.04 11.50 -2.20
CA TRP A 296 19.24 10.37 -1.73
C TRP A 296 17.93 10.17 -2.52
N GLN A 297 17.86 10.72 -3.73
CA GLN A 297 16.63 10.92 -4.50
C GLN A 297 15.99 9.60 -4.96
N HIS A 298 14.68 9.65 -5.21
CA HIS A 298 13.87 8.55 -5.73
C HIS A 298 13.01 8.99 -6.91
N HIS A 299 12.47 8.00 -7.61
CA HIS A 299 11.40 8.14 -8.61
C HIS A 299 11.68 9.22 -9.67
N ALA A 300 12.86 9.14 -10.29
CA ALA A 300 13.18 9.95 -11.44
C ALA A 300 12.40 9.45 -12.68
N ARG A 301 11.71 10.37 -13.36
CA ARG A 301 10.93 10.09 -14.58
C ARG A 301 11.14 11.17 -15.62
N PHE A 302 11.26 10.77 -16.88
CA PHE A 302 11.07 11.68 -17.99
C PHE A 302 9.63 12.18 -18.02
N GLN A 303 9.46 13.42 -18.47
CA GLN A 303 8.15 14.07 -18.56
C GLN A 303 7.94 14.59 -20.00
N PRO A 304 7.72 13.66 -20.97
CA PRO A 304 7.76 13.97 -22.40
C PRO A 304 6.71 14.99 -22.84
N ASP A 305 5.60 15.10 -22.11
CA ASP A 305 4.56 16.12 -22.36
C ASP A 305 5.06 17.56 -22.14
N TYR A 306 6.19 17.71 -21.44
CA TYR A 306 6.84 18.99 -21.15
C TYR A 306 8.15 19.19 -21.93
N ASP A 307 8.52 18.25 -22.80
CA ASP A 307 9.67 18.40 -23.67
C ASP A 307 9.44 19.54 -24.67
N THR A 308 10.53 20.25 -24.99
CA THR A 308 10.54 21.26 -26.05
C THR A 308 11.32 20.76 -27.25
N SER A 309 11.45 21.58 -28.30
CA SER A 309 12.31 21.23 -29.44
C SER A 309 13.80 21.12 -29.09
N SER A 310 14.22 21.54 -27.90
CA SER A 310 15.62 21.62 -27.48
C SER A 310 15.91 21.11 -26.06
N THR A 311 14.89 20.91 -25.24
CA THR A 311 15.05 20.50 -23.83
C THR A 311 14.12 19.36 -23.49
N ARG A 312 14.51 18.56 -22.51
CA ARG A 312 13.69 17.51 -21.90
C ARG A 312 13.35 17.83 -20.46
N ALA A 313 12.20 17.37 -19.98
CA ALA A 313 11.79 17.56 -18.59
C ALA A 313 11.96 16.27 -17.76
N ILE A 314 12.34 16.41 -16.49
CA ILE A 314 12.51 15.31 -15.55
C ILE A 314 11.87 15.68 -14.21
N SER A 315 11.04 14.79 -13.66
CA SER A 315 10.52 14.87 -12.28
C SER A 315 11.32 13.96 -11.35
N ILE A 316 11.57 14.41 -10.12
CA ILE A 316 12.38 13.74 -9.12
C ILE A 316 11.73 13.92 -7.75
N PHE A 317 11.70 12.88 -6.92
CA PHE A 317 11.49 13.04 -5.48
C PHE A 317 12.86 13.17 -4.80
N ASP A 318 13.20 14.37 -4.34
CA ASP A 318 14.48 14.66 -3.70
C ASP A 318 14.34 14.53 -2.17
N ASN A 319 14.78 13.39 -1.64
CA ASN A 319 14.67 13.05 -0.23
C ASN A 319 15.43 14.03 0.65
N ALA A 320 16.61 14.46 0.20
CA ALA A 320 17.45 15.48 0.82
C ALA A 320 17.73 15.28 2.32
N SER A 321 17.64 14.03 2.82
CA SER A 321 17.79 13.69 4.23
C SER A 321 18.24 12.23 4.39
N ARG A 322 19.46 11.97 4.88
CA ARG A 322 19.84 10.67 5.47
C ARG A 322 21.19 10.72 6.22
N GLY A 323 21.18 10.36 7.50
CA GLY A 323 22.41 10.03 8.23
C GLY A 323 23.40 11.18 8.42
N LYS A 324 24.58 10.84 8.94
CA LYS A 324 25.61 11.83 9.32
C LYS A 324 26.29 12.39 8.08
N GLY A 325 26.05 13.68 7.79
CA GLY A 325 26.69 14.39 6.68
C GLY A 325 25.75 14.70 5.52
N ALA A 326 24.54 14.14 5.47
CA ALA A 326 23.52 14.62 4.56
C ALA A 326 23.00 16.01 4.98
N PRO A 327 22.53 16.82 4.03
CA PRO A 327 21.76 18.02 4.33
C PRO A 327 20.55 17.67 5.23
N GLU A 328 20.23 18.52 6.21
CA GLU A 328 18.99 18.41 7.02
C GLU A 328 17.87 19.20 6.34
N ASN A 329 17.60 18.91 5.06
CA ASN A 329 16.55 19.60 4.32
C ASN A 329 15.24 18.77 4.36
N PRO A 330 14.08 19.42 4.36
CA PRO A 330 12.82 18.73 4.06
C PRO A 330 12.90 18.07 2.68
N SER A 331 12.13 16.99 2.47
CA SER A 331 12.03 16.41 1.13
C SER A 331 11.20 17.30 0.22
N ARG A 332 11.49 17.27 -1.09
CA ARG A 332 10.77 18.06 -2.10
C ARG A 332 10.42 17.23 -3.33
N GLY A 333 9.32 17.59 -3.98
CA GLY A 333 9.17 17.29 -5.40
C GLY A 333 10.00 18.27 -6.22
N LEU A 334 10.79 17.79 -7.16
CA LEU A 334 11.66 18.60 -8.00
C LEU A 334 11.36 18.34 -9.47
N PHE A 335 11.06 19.41 -10.20
CA PHE A 335 10.79 19.36 -11.64
C PHE A 335 11.80 20.23 -12.38
N ILE A 336 12.61 19.61 -13.25
CA ILE A 336 13.72 20.26 -13.94
C ILE A 336 13.59 20.11 -15.46
N GLU A 337 14.21 21.04 -16.18
CA GLU A 337 14.50 20.93 -17.61
C GLU A 337 16.00 20.73 -17.81
N ILE A 338 16.37 19.88 -18.77
CA ILE A 338 17.75 19.67 -19.23
C ILE A 338 17.88 20.01 -20.71
N ASP A 339 19.00 20.62 -21.08
CA ASP A 339 19.45 20.79 -22.46
C ASP A 339 20.70 19.93 -22.66
N GLU A 340 20.59 18.84 -23.41
CA GLU A 340 21.70 17.91 -23.65
C GLU A 340 22.69 18.37 -24.72
N LYS A 341 22.36 19.42 -25.47
CA LYS A 341 23.28 19.99 -26.44
C LYS A 341 24.18 21.02 -25.78
N GLU A 342 23.59 21.90 -24.98
CA GLU A 342 24.31 22.93 -24.24
C GLU A 342 24.81 22.41 -22.87
N MET A 343 24.38 21.21 -22.47
CA MET A 343 24.67 20.56 -21.18
C MET A 343 24.33 21.47 -20.00
N THR A 344 23.08 21.93 -19.95
CA THR A 344 22.57 22.79 -18.86
C THR A 344 21.34 22.19 -18.19
N ALA A 345 21.22 22.36 -16.88
CA ALA A 345 20.05 21.93 -16.10
C ALA A 345 19.43 23.12 -15.37
N LYS A 346 18.10 23.20 -15.35
CA LYS A 346 17.37 24.31 -14.73
C LYS A 346 16.11 23.81 -14.02
N VAL A 347 15.85 24.35 -12.84
CA VAL A 347 14.60 24.11 -12.11
C VAL A 347 13.45 24.80 -12.84
N ILE A 348 12.43 24.01 -13.17
CA ILE A 348 11.11 24.50 -13.57
C ILE A 348 10.31 24.83 -12.30
N LYS A 349 10.26 23.87 -11.36
CA LYS A 349 9.48 24.01 -10.13
C LYS A 349 10.01 23.13 -8.99
N GLU A 350 9.84 23.62 -7.77
CA GLU A 350 10.01 22.85 -6.55
C GLU A 350 8.70 22.83 -5.77
N TYR A 351 8.39 21.67 -5.20
CA TYR A 351 7.18 21.40 -4.44
C TYR A 351 7.56 21.10 -2.99
N TRP A 352 7.38 22.10 -2.13
CA TRP A 352 7.75 22.07 -0.73
C TRP A 352 6.50 22.03 0.14
N ASN A 353 6.38 21.03 1.02
CA ASN A 353 5.31 21.04 2.00
C ASN A 353 5.56 22.12 3.09
N PRO A 354 4.58 23.00 3.38
CA PRO A 354 4.68 24.00 4.47
C PRO A 354 4.94 23.37 5.85
N THR A 355 4.36 22.19 6.10
CA THR A 355 4.72 21.30 7.20
C THR A 355 5.93 20.50 6.74
N SER A 356 7.11 20.79 7.29
CA SER A 356 8.34 20.12 6.88
C SER A 356 8.26 18.61 7.17
N ILE A 357 8.20 17.81 6.10
CA ILE A 357 8.28 16.35 6.12
C ILE A 357 9.64 15.98 5.51
N SER A 358 10.42 15.21 6.25
CA SER A 358 11.77 14.79 5.84
C SER A 358 11.80 13.27 5.69
N SER A 359 11.63 12.79 4.46
CA SER A 359 11.61 11.35 4.19
C SER A 359 12.98 10.83 3.83
N GLN A 360 13.54 10.00 4.70
CA GLN A 360 14.92 9.54 4.57
C GLN A 360 15.17 8.52 3.44
N SER A 361 14.11 7.95 2.89
CA SER A 361 14.13 6.92 1.86
C SER A 361 12.77 6.82 1.17
N GLN A 362 12.71 6.16 0.03
CA GLN A 362 11.48 5.88 -0.71
C GLN A 362 10.80 7.19 -1.17
N GLY A 363 9.55 7.09 -1.62
CA GLY A 363 8.75 8.24 -2.04
C GLY A 363 8.67 8.40 -3.55
N SER A 364 7.71 9.22 -3.97
CA SER A 364 7.38 9.44 -5.38
C SER A 364 6.94 10.87 -5.63
N MET A 365 7.18 11.32 -6.86
CA MET A 365 6.53 12.48 -7.44
C MET A 365 5.84 12.05 -8.74
N GLN A 366 4.56 12.40 -8.89
CA GLN A 366 3.76 12.13 -10.07
C GLN A 366 3.12 13.44 -10.54
N VAL A 367 3.33 13.80 -11.81
CA VAL A 367 2.60 14.88 -12.46
C VAL A 367 1.27 14.30 -13.00
N LEU A 368 0.15 14.89 -12.62
CA LEU A 368 -1.19 14.43 -12.99
C LEU A 368 -1.68 15.12 -14.28
N GLU A 369 -2.64 14.51 -14.98
CA GLU A 369 -3.18 15.02 -16.25
C GLU A 369 -3.79 16.43 -16.15
N ASN A 370 -4.31 16.79 -14.97
CA ASN A 370 -4.85 18.11 -14.68
C ASN A 370 -3.75 19.17 -14.39
N GLY A 371 -2.48 18.76 -14.38
CA GLY A 371 -1.31 19.59 -14.07
C GLY A 371 -0.95 19.65 -12.58
N ASN A 372 -1.79 19.12 -11.69
CA ASN A 372 -1.43 18.99 -10.27
C ASN A 372 -0.26 18.01 -10.10
N VAL A 373 0.40 18.08 -8.96
CA VAL A 373 1.53 17.21 -8.63
C VAL A 373 1.25 16.47 -7.34
N LEU A 374 1.24 15.14 -7.39
CA LEU A 374 1.15 14.27 -6.23
C LEU A 374 2.57 13.94 -5.73
N VAL A 375 2.81 14.13 -4.44
CA VAL A 375 4.06 13.77 -3.76
C VAL A 375 3.75 12.80 -2.63
N GLY A 376 4.23 11.57 -2.74
CA GLY A 376 4.17 10.56 -1.69
C GLY A 376 5.46 10.55 -0.87
N TYR A 377 5.36 10.62 0.45
CA TYR A 377 6.54 10.74 1.33
C TYR A 377 7.12 9.40 1.79
N GLY A 378 6.82 8.29 1.12
CA GLY A 378 7.55 7.02 1.28
C GLY A 378 7.58 6.50 2.73
N TYR A 379 8.74 6.70 3.37
CA TYR A 379 9.02 6.37 4.78
C TYR A 379 8.17 7.14 5.82
N ASN A 380 7.36 8.10 5.39
CA ASN A 380 6.37 8.76 6.23
C ASN A 380 4.97 8.45 5.72
N SER A 381 4.03 8.19 6.64
CA SER A 381 2.65 7.83 6.31
C SER A 381 1.81 9.03 5.84
N ALA A 382 2.27 9.73 4.80
CA ALA A 382 1.65 10.92 4.25
C ALA A 382 1.85 11.07 2.74
N TRP A 383 0.96 11.83 2.12
CA TRP A 383 1.15 12.43 0.80
C TRP A 383 0.59 13.85 0.74
N SER A 384 1.01 14.60 -0.29
CA SER A 384 0.46 15.91 -0.61
C SER A 384 0.18 16.02 -2.09
N GLU A 385 -0.93 16.68 -2.44
CA GLU A 385 -1.22 17.10 -3.80
C GLU A 385 -1.04 18.61 -3.90
N PHE A 386 -0.26 19.06 -4.87
CA PHE A 386 0.08 20.44 -5.12
C PHE A 386 -0.59 20.93 -6.40
N SER A 387 -0.93 22.22 -6.44
CA SER A 387 -1.22 22.91 -7.69
C SER A 387 0.04 22.95 -8.57
N PRO A 388 -0.08 23.20 -9.89
CA PRO A 388 1.08 23.39 -10.77
C PRO A 388 2.03 24.50 -10.26
N ASP A 389 1.49 25.48 -9.54
CA ASP A 389 2.22 26.61 -8.96
C ASP A 389 2.82 26.29 -7.58
N GLY A 390 2.72 25.06 -7.09
CA GLY A 390 3.37 24.59 -5.86
C GLY A 390 2.62 24.95 -4.57
N GLU A 391 1.34 25.32 -4.65
CA GLU A 391 0.49 25.46 -3.47
C GLU A 391 -0.01 24.07 -3.05
N VAL A 392 0.11 23.72 -1.76
CA VAL A 392 -0.53 22.49 -1.24
C VAL A 392 -2.03 22.65 -1.35
N LEU A 393 -2.68 21.72 -2.05
CA LEU A 393 -4.13 21.62 -2.18
C LEU A 393 -4.70 20.63 -1.17
N CYS A 394 -4.04 19.47 -1.05
CA CYS A 394 -4.38 18.44 -0.08
C CYS A 394 -3.14 17.90 0.60
N GLU A 395 -3.27 17.57 1.89
CA GLU A 395 -2.27 16.85 2.66
C GLU A 395 -3.00 15.82 3.51
N VAL A 396 -2.65 14.55 3.32
CA VAL A 396 -3.38 13.42 3.90
C VAL A 396 -2.38 12.52 4.61
N HIS A 397 -2.71 12.12 5.83
CA HIS A 397 -1.92 11.19 6.62
C HIS A 397 -2.71 9.88 6.83
N PHE A 398 -2.11 8.75 6.49
CA PHE A 398 -2.67 7.40 6.71
C PHE A 398 -2.12 6.72 7.97
N GLY A 399 -1.22 7.39 8.69
CA GLY A 399 -0.79 7.00 10.04
C GLY A 399 -0.51 8.24 10.90
N PRO A 400 -0.39 8.08 12.23
CA PRO A 400 -0.19 9.21 13.13
C PRO A 400 1.15 9.91 12.88
N GLN A 401 1.15 11.25 12.90
CA GLN A 401 2.36 12.05 12.71
C GLN A 401 3.41 11.79 13.80
N SER A 402 3.00 11.42 15.01
CA SER A 402 3.91 10.99 16.09
C SER A 402 4.72 9.74 15.75
N GLY A 403 4.28 8.96 14.75
CA GLY A 403 4.98 7.80 14.20
C GLY A 403 5.82 8.10 12.95
N PHE A 404 5.88 9.34 12.45
CA PHE A 404 6.76 9.68 11.33
C PHE A 404 8.22 9.37 11.69
N TYR A 405 9.02 9.03 10.68
CA TYR A 405 10.44 8.67 10.82
C TYR A 405 10.73 7.38 11.60
N THR A 406 9.70 6.59 11.96
CA THR A 406 9.89 5.32 12.69
C THR A 406 9.81 4.08 11.82
N GLY A 407 9.25 4.17 10.61
CA GLY A 407 8.96 3.00 9.76
C GLY A 407 7.73 2.19 10.19
N HIS A 408 7.02 2.58 11.27
CA HIS A 408 5.87 1.82 11.78
C HIS A 408 4.70 1.69 10.78
N VAL A 409 4.43 2.74 10.01
CA VAL A 409 3.44 2.78 8.94
C VAL A 409 4.04 3.55 7.78
N ILE A 410 4.19 2.90 6.64
CA ILE A 410 4.82 3.47 5.44
C ILE A 410 4.13 2.91 4.18
N SER A 411 4.34 3.57 3.05
CA SER A 411 4.02 3.06 1.72
C SER A 411 5.14 3.48 0.80
N TYR A 412 5.76 2.54 0.08
CA TYR A 412 6.99 2.82 -0.67
C TYR A 412 6.82 3.98 -1.66
N ARG A 413 5.69 3.99 -2.38
CA ARG A 413 5.24 5.09 -3.22
C ARG A 413 3.73 5.25 -3.06
N ILE A 414 3.22 6.39 -3.51
CA ILE A 414 1.79 6.67 -3.64
C ILE A 414 1.55 7.24 -5.04
N PHE A 415 0.49 6.78 -5.69
CA PHE A 415 0.10 7.19 -7.03
C PHE A 415 -1.39 7.50 -7.12
N LYS A 416 -1.77 8.25 -8.15
CA LYS A 416 -3.15 8.41 -8.59
C LYS A 416 -3.31 7.91 -10.01
N SER A 417 -4.37 7.15 -10.26
CA SER A 417 -4.69 6.64 -11.60
C SER A 417 -6.18 6.33 -11.76
N ASP A 418 -6.63 6.26 -13.00
CA ASP A 418 -7.95 5.72 -13.32
C ASP A 418 -7.92 4.20 -13.12
N TRP A 419 -9.04 3.63 -12.66
CA TRP A 419 -9.19 2.19 -12.52
C TRP A 419 -10.64 1.79 -12.79
N VAL A 420 -10.81 0.65 -13.45
CA VAL A 420 -12.12 0.00 -13.59
C VAL A 420 -11.99 -1.40 -13.01
N GLY A 421 -12.66 -1.62 -11.87
CA GLY A 421 -12.75 -2.91 -11.21
C GLY A 421 -14.12 -3.54 -11.42
N ILE A 422 -14.10 -4.77 -11.92
CA ILE A 422 -15.25 -5.62 -12.26
C ILE A 422 -15.03 -6.98 -11.59
N PRO A 423 -15.06 -7.06 -10.25
CA PRO A 423 -14.82 -8.31 -9.54
C PRO A 423 -15.80 -9.40 -9.96
N LEU A 424 -15.33 -10.65 -9.99
CA LEU A 424 -16.17 -11.83 -10.30
C LEU A 424 -16.90 -12.38 -9.07
N THR A 425 -16.56 -11.91 -7.87
CA THR A 425 -17.25 -12.25 -6.62
C THR A 425 -18.64 -11.61 -6.58
N GLN A 426 -19.49 -12.04 -5.66
CA GLN A 426 -20.77 -11.38 -5.39
C GLN A 426 -20.60 -10.25 -4.34
N PRO A 427 -21.53 -9.28 -4.26
CA PRO A 427 -21.58 -8.33 -3.15
C PRO A 427 -21.76 -9.05 -1.80
N ASP A 428 -20.94 -8.68 -0.82
CA ASP A 428 -21.05 -9.13 0.57
C ASP A 428 -22.18 -8.37 1.29
N VAL A 429 -22.94 -9.05 2.15
CA VAL A 429 -24.06 -8.43 2.88
C VAL A 429 -24.09 -8.83 4.35
N ALA A 430 -24.30 -7.85 5.23
CA ALA A 430 -24.63 -8.09 6.64
C ALA A 430 -26.01 -7.52 6.99
N LEU A 431 -26.94 -8.41 7.34
CA LEU A 431 -28.35 -8.13 7.57
C LEU A 431 -28.67 -8.02 9.07
N SER A 432 -29.36 -6.95 9.45
CA SER A 432 -29.96 -6.74 10.79
C SER A 432 -31.49 -6.63 10.67
N ASP A 433 -32.19 -6.48 11.79
CA ASP A 433 -33.65 -6.28 11.82
C ASP A 433 -34.11 -4.92 11.30
N THR A 434 -33.19 -3.98 11.03
CA THR A 434 -33.51 -2.63 10.55
C THR A 434 -32.86 -2.25 9.23
N ASP A 435 -31.78 -2.92 8.83
CA ASP A 435 -30.97 -2.53 7.68
C ASP A 435 -30.10 -3.68 7.16
N ALA A 436 -29.58 -3.51 5.95
CA ALA A 436 -28.57 -4.37 5.35
C ALA A 436 -27.36 -3.51 5.00
N ALA A 437 -26.19 -3.86 5.52
CA ALA A 437 -24.92 -3.31 5.07
C ALA A 437 -24.43 -4.10 3.85
N VAL A 438 -24.03 -3.43 2.78
CA VAL A 438 -23.51 -4.07 1.56
C VAL A 438 -22.19 -3.45 1.13
N SER A 439 -21.25 -4.29 0.70
CA SER A 439 -20.00 -3.87 0.05
C SER A 439 -19.62 -4.83 -1.07
N TRP A 440 -18.74 -4.41 -1.98
CA TRP A 440 -18.25 -5.27 -3.06
C TRP A 440 -16.82 -4.89 -3.38
N ASN A 441 -15.88 -5.69 -2.86
CA ASN A 441 -14.44 -5.39 -2.89
C ASN A 441 -13.94 -5.20 -4.32
N GLY A 442 -13.64 -3.94 -4.69
CA GLY A 442 -13.15 -3.55 -6.00
C GLY A 442 -14.19 -3.26 -7.08
N ALA A 443 -15.48 -3.32 -6.80
CA ALA A 443 -16.49 -2.96 -7.79
C ALA A 443 -16.60 -1.43 -7.94
N THR A 444 -15.97 -0.87 -8.97
CA THR A 444 -15.90 0.59 -9.18
C THR A 444 -17.10 1.17 -9.94
N GLU A 445 -17.83 0.35 -10.69
CA GLU A 445 -18.93 0.82 -11.55
C GLU A 445 -20.29 0.88 -10.84
N VAL A 446 -20.38 0.44 -9.57
CA VAL A 446 -21.64 0.47 -8.82
C VAL A 446 -22.04 1.91 -8.52
N ALA A 447 -23.20 2.32 -9.01
CA ALA A 447 -23.77 3.64 -8.74
C ALA A 447 -24.95 3.58 -7.76
N THR A 448 -25.69 2.47 -7.76
CA THR A 448 -26.92 2.34 -6.96
C THR A 448 -27.11 0.90 -6.50
N TRP A 449 -27.52 0.74 -5.24
CA TRP A 449 -27.95 -0.53 -4.68
C TRP A 449 -29.47 -0.60 -4.64
N VAL A 450 -30.02 -1.74 -5.05
CA VAL A 450 -31.48 -1.98 -5.03
C VAL A 450 -31.79 -3.15 -4.12
N LEU A 451 -32.58 -2.90 -3.08
CA LEU A 451 -33.14 -3.95 -2.24
C LEU A 451 -34.39 -4.52 -2.91
N GLN A 452 -34.42 -5.83 -3.05
CA GLN A 452 -35.56 -6.58 -3.55
C GLN A 452 -35.98 -7.65 -2.54
N GLY A 453 -37.24 -8.08 -2.59
CA GLY A 453 -37.76 -9.15 -1.74
C GLY A 453 -38.70 -10.11 -2.46
N SER A 454 -38.79 -11.34 -1.97
CA SER A 454 -39.68 -12.39 -2.48
C SER A 454 -40.50 -13.02 -1.34
N PHE A 455 -41.68 -13.53 -1.69
CA PHE A 455 -42.53 -14.31 -0.78
C PHE A 455 -42.18 -15.81 -0.80
N ALA A 456 -41.20 -16.22 -1.59
CA ALA A 456 -40.68 -17.59 -1.60
C ALA A 456 -40.12 -17.95 -0.22
N GLY A 457 -40.57 -19.09 0.33
CA GLY A 457 -40.06 -19.59 1.61
C GLY A 457 -38.61 -20.07 1.52
N PRO A 458 -37.91 -20.21 2.67
CA PRO A 458 -36.49 -20.60 2.73
C PRO A 458 -36.19 -21.97 2.08
N GLU A 459 -37.18 -22.86 1.96
CA GLU A 459 -37.05 -24.17 1.30
C GLU A 459 -36.79 -24.09 -0.22
N ASN A 460 -37.16 -22.97 -0.87
CA ASN A 460 -36.84 -22.73 -2.28
C ASN A 460 -35.53 -21.93 -2.47
N ALA A 461 -35.06 -21.22 -1.43
CA ALA A 461 -33.81 -20.46 -1.48
C ALA A 461 -32.58 -21.37 -1.41
N ALA A 462 -32.64 -22.47 -0.64
CA ALA A 462 -31.59 -23.48 -0.58
C ALA A 462 -31.48 -24.34 -1.87
N ALA A 463 -32.58 -24.52 -2.61
CA ALA A 463 -32.60 -25.30 -3.84
C ALA A 463 -31.89 -24.60 -5.03
N ALA A 464 -31.55 -23.31 -4.89
CA ALA A 464 -30.77 -22.58 -5.89
C ALA A 464 -29.27 -22.97 -5.91
N TYR A 465 -28.80 -23.76 -4.93
CA TYR A 465 -27.37 -24.04 -4.71
C TYR A 465 -26.98 -25.52 -4.76
N GLU A 466 -27.89 -26.47 -5.02
CA GLU A 466 -27.62 -27.92 -4.84
C GLU A 466 -27.47 -28.79 -6.11
N ASP A 467 -27.38 -28.27 -7.35
CA ASP A 467 -27.23 -29.16 -8.54
C ASP A 467 -26.08 -28.78 -9.50
N ASP A 468 -24.88 -29.26 -9.17
CA ASP A 468 -23.63 -29.10 -9.92
C ASP A 468 -23.44 -30.12 -11.09
N GLU A 469 -24.46 -30.92 -11.44
CA GLU A 469 -24.41 -31.82 -12.61
C GLU A 469 -25.35 -31.45 -13.78
N ALA A 470 -26.14 -30.38 -13.67
CA ALA A 470 -27.09 -29.97 -14.72
C ALA A 470 -26.55 -28.94 -15.74
N VAL A 471 -25.37 -28.36 -15.53
CA VAL A 471 -24.82 -27.22 -16.32
C VAL A 471 -24.33 -27.60 -17.73
N ARG A 472 -24.63 -28.81 -18.24
CA ARG A 472 -24.36 -29.16 -19.66
C ARG A 472 -25.57 -29.54 -20.49
N ARG A 473 -26.80 -29.29 -20.02
CA ARG A 473 -28.02 -29.45 -20.84
C ARG A 473 -29.18 -28.51 -20.46
N SER A 474 -28.95 -27.21 -20.36
CA SER A 474 -29.99 -26.24 -20.71
C SER A 474 -29.38 -24.92 -21.11
N SER A 475 -29.46 -24.64 -22.41
CA SER A 475 -29.42 -23.29 -22.95
C SER A 475 -30.58 -22.48 -22.38
N ASP A 476 -30.26 -21.29 -21.89
CA ASP A 476 -31.10 -20.08 -21.78
C ASP A 476 -32.31 -20.07 -20.82
N GLU A 477 -32.26 -19.08 -19.91
CA GLU A 477 -33.36 -18.27 -19.33
C GLU A 477 -34.24 -18.86 -18.19
N GLU A 478 -34.47 -18.01 -17.16
CA GLU A 478 -35.54 -18.08 -16.13
C GLU A 478 -35.41 -19.09 -14.97
N LEU A 479 -34.52 -18.82 -14.02
CA LEU A 479 -34.89 -18.99 -12.60
C LEU A 479 -35.37 -17.61 -12.09
N ASP A 480 -36.64 -17.33 -12.40
CA ASP A 480 -37.54 -16.29 -11.90
C ASP A 480 -36.95 -14.94 -11.42
N GLU A 481 -36.52 -14.09 -12.35
CA GLU A 481 -36.53 -12.63 -12.13
C GLU A 481 -37.94 -12.09 -11.80
N GLU A 482 -39.01 -12.86 -12.09
CA GLU A 482 -40.40 -12.47 -11.85
C GLU A 482 -40.86 -12.53 -10.37
N GLU A 483 -40.09 -13.13 -9.46
CA GLU A 483 -40.52 -13.30 -8.05
C GLU A 483 -39.99 -12.21 -7.09
N PHE A 484 -38.83 -11.60 -7.40
CA PHE A 484 -38.23 -10.56 -6.58
C PHE A 484 -38.78 -9.17 -6.93
N GLN A 485 -39.48 -8.56 -5.98
CA GLN A 485 -40.09 -7.25 -6.14
C GLN A 485 -39.19 -6.16 -5.56
N PHE A 486 -39.13 -5.03 -6.27
CA PHE A 486 -38.45 -3.83 -5.80
C PHE A 486 -39.01 -3.37 -4.45
N ILE A 487 -38.11 -3.09 -3.50
CA ILE A 487 -38.45 -2.48 -2.22
C ILE A 487 -38.01 -1.02 -2.22
N LEU A 488 -36.71 -0.78 -2.42
CA LEU A 488 -36.12 0.55 -2.49
C LEU A 488 -34.76 0.54 -3.17
N ALA A 489 -34.26 1.73 -3.51
CA ALA A 489 -32.93 1.94 -4.03
C ALA A 489 -32.21 3.03 -3.25
N VAL A 490 -30.92 2.85 -3.02
CA VAL A 490 -30.04 3.85 -2.40
C VAL A 490 -28.80 4.07 -3.28
N PRO A 491 -28.30 5.31 -3.43
CA PRO A 491 -27.00 5.55 -4.06
C PRO A 491 -25.89 4.82 -3.30
N LYS A 492 -24.85 4.34 -4.00
CA LYS A 492 -23.63 3.86 -3.34
C LYS A 492 -23.02 5.02 -2.54
N SER A 493 -22.53 4.71 -1.34
CA SER A 493 -21.78 5.63 -0.48
C SER A 493 -20.57 4.88 0.07
N GLY A 494 -19.37 5.48 0.03
CA GLY A 494 -18.14 4.89 0.57
C GLY A 494 -17.82 3.49 0.02
N PHE A 495 -17.12 2.67 0.80
CA PHE A 495 -16.93 1.24 0.55
C PHE A 495 -18.22 0.47 0.85
N GLU A 496 -18.76 0.65 2.06
CA GLU A 496 -19.96 -0.01 2.57
C GLU A 496 -21.16 0.95 2.53
N THR A 497 -22.32 0.44 2.11
CA THR A 497 -23.56 1.22 2.09
C THR A 497 -24.59 0.57 3.00
N LEU A 498 -25.19 1.36 3.91
CA LEU A 498 -26.34 0.93 4.70
C LEU A 498 -27.64 1.13 3.91
N ILE A 499 -28.37 0.05 3.70
CA ILE A 499 -29.69 0.02 3.07
C ILE A 499 -30.74 -0.22 4.15
N PRO A 500 -31.63 0.75 4.45
CA PRO A 500 -32.68 0.54 5.44
C PRO A 500 -33.65 -0.56 4.96
N VAL A 501 -34.04 -1.48 5.83
CA VAL A 501 -35.11 -2.45 5.54
C VAL A 501 -36.42 -1.92 6.12
N PRO A 502 -37.47 -1.68 5.32
CA PRO A 502 -38.74 -1.17 5.84
C PRO A 502 -39.31 -2.10 6.92
N PRO A 503 -39.79 -1.58 8.07
CA PRO A 503 -40.30 -2.41 9.16
C PRO A 503 -41.60 -3.15 8.81
N ASP A 504 -42.28 -2.75 7.73
CA ASP A 504 -43.46 -3.39 7.16
C ASP A 504 -43.14 -4.36 6.01
N THR A 505 -41.87 -4.76 5.86
CA THR A 505 -41.41 -5.78 4.91
C THR A 505 -42.14 -7.10 5.17
N LEU A 506 -42.95 -7.53 4.19
CA LEU A 506 -43.73 -8.78 4.24
C LEU A 506 -43.05 -9.96 3.51
N TYR A 507 -41.89 -9.71 2.90
CA TYR A 507 -41.12 -10.69 2.16
C TYR A 507 -40.43 -11.65 3.13
N SER A 508 -40.27 -12.91 2.75
CA SER A 508 -39.54 -13.93 3.52
C SER A 508 -38.07 -14.00 3.14
N THR A 509 -37.71 -13.51 1.96
CA THR A 509 -36.32 -13.44 1.50
C THR A 509 -36.02 -12.08 0.89
N LEU A 510 -34.77 -11.66 0.99
CA LEU A 510 -34.24 -10.41 0.46
C LEU A 510 -33.02 -10.67 -0.43
N ARG A 511 -32.74 -9.77 -1.36
CA ARG A 511 -31.45 -9.71 -2.08
C ARG A 511 -31.13 -8.27 -2.45
N ILE A 512 -29.85 -7.99 -2.71
CA ILE A 512 -29.38 -6.68 -3.12
C ILE A 512 -28.80 -6.78 -4.53
N VAL A 513 -29.26 -5.90 -5.43
CA VAL A 513 -28.79 -5.81 -6.81
C VAL A 513 -27.93 -4.55 -6.97
N ALA A 514 -26.74 -4.71 -7.54
CA ALA A 514 -25.84 -3.62 -7.89
C ALA A 514 -26.19 -3.10 -9.29
N LEU A 515 -26.42 -1.79 -9.42
CA LEU A 515 -26.69 -1.14 -10.70
C LEU A 515 -25.58 -0.14 -11.04
N ASP A 516 -25.25 -0.05 -12.33
CA ASP A 516 -24.39 0.99 -12.88
C ASP A 516 -25.13 2.34 -13.03
N LYS A 517 -24.41 3.37 -13.48
CA LYS A 517 -24.98 4.71 -13.72
C LYS A 517 -26.08 4.78 -14.80
N THR A 518 -26.21 3.75 -15.63
CA THR A 518 -27.26 3.62 -16.66
C THR A 518 -28.48 2.84 -16.17
N GLY A 519 -28.38 2.19 -15.01
CA GLY A 519 -29.38 1.30 -14.44
C GLY A 519 -29.23 -0.16 -14.90
N ALA A 520 -28.12 -0.52 -15.55
CA ALA A 520 -27.83 -1.91 -15.90
C ALA A 520 -27.36 -2.68 -14.66
N THR A 521 -27.76 -3.95 -14.57
CA THR A 521 -27.34 -4.82 -13.46
C THR A 521 -25.89 -5.26 -13.65
N LEU A 522 -25.08 -5.04 -12.61
CA LEU A 522 -23.68 -5.46 -12.54
C LEU A 522 -23.51 -6.80 -11.82
N GLY A 523 -24.28 -7.01 -10.77
CA GLY A 523 -24.22 -8.20 -9.93
C GLY A 523 -25.33 -8.21 -8.89
N THR A 524 -25.52 -9.34 -8.22
CA THR A 524 -26.53 -9.54 -7.19
C THR A 524 -25.90 -10.28 -6.02
N SER A 525 -26.26 -9.91 -4.79
CA SER A 525 -25.85 -10.62 -3.59
C SER A 525 -26.44 -12.02 -3.53
N GLN A 526 -25.97 -12.83 -2.58
CA GLN A 526 -26.71 -14.02 -2.16
C GLN A 526 -28.15 -13.67 -1.72
N VAL A 527 -29.05 -14.65 -1.82
CA VAL A 527 -30.41 -14.54 -1.30
C VAL A 527 -30.39 -14.74 0.22
N MET A 528 -30.90 -13.75 0.94
CA MET A 528 -30.91 -13.71 2.40
C MET A 528 -32.30 -14.06 2.94
N VAL A 529 -32.35 -14.77 4.06
CA VAL A 529 -33.61 -15.02 4.79
C VAL A 529 -33.94 -13.80 5.63
N TRP A 530 -35.19 -13.32 5.54
CA TRP A 530 -35.70 -12.23 6.36
C TRP A 530 -36.55 -12.76 7.51
N ASP A 531 -35.94 -12.87 8.69
CA ASP A 531 -36.63 -13.13 9.95
C ASP A 531 -36.25 -12.06 10.98
N PRO A 532 -37.04 -10.98 11.13
CA PRO A 532 -36.71 -9.88 12.02
C PRO A 532 -36.72 -10.30 13.51
N GLU A 533 -37.40 -11.38 13.90
CA GLU A 533 -37.38 -11.84 15.29
C GLU A 533 -36.01 -12.44 15.64
N GLU A 534 -35.42 -13.25 14.76
CA GLU A 534 -34.07 -13.79 14.94
C GLU A 534 -33.00 -12.70 14.81
N LEU A 535 -33.13 -11.82 13.80
CA LEU A 535 -32.20 -10.73 13.52
C LEU A 535 -32.18 -9.63 14.60
N SER A 536 -33.22 -9.55 15.44
CA SER A 536 -33.23 -8.64 16.59
C SER A 536 -32.17 -8.98 17.66
N SER A 537 -31.59 -10.18 17.57
CA SER A 537 -30.60 -10.69 18.51
C SER A 537 -29.20 -10.88 17.93
N GLU A 538 -29.07 -11.06 16.61
CA GLU A 538 -27.80 -11.32 15.92
C GLU A 538 -27.81 -10.72 14.50
N ILE A 539 -26.64 -10.28 14.01
CA ILE A 539 -26.44 -9.83 12.63
C ILE A 539 -26.05 -11.06 11.78
N ALA A 540 -26.78 -11.31 10.70
CA ALA A 540 -26.46 -12.39 9.75
C ALA A 540 -25.50 -11.90 8.67
N ILE A 541 -24.41 -12.63 8.41
CA ILE A 541 -23.39 -12.30 7.41
C ILE A 541 -23.51 -13.28 6.24
N TYR A 542 -23.48 -12.76 5.02
CA TYR A 542 -23.54 -13.49 3.76
C TYR A 542 -22.34 -13.05 2.91
N ASP A 543 -21.37 -13.94 2.75
CA ASP A 543 -20.13 -13.71 2.01
C ASP A 543 -20.27 -14.08 0.53
N GLY A 544 -19.63 -13.33 -0.36
CA GLY A 544 -19.68 -13.56 -1.81
C GLY A 544 -18.62 -14.52 -2.35
N GLU A 545 -17.84 -15.17 -1.48
CA GLU A 545 -16.75 -16.09 -1.83
C GLU A 545 -17.19 -17.55 -1.68
N ASP A 546 -17.10 -18.35 -2.75
CA ASP A 546 -17.22 -19.81 -2.69
C ASP A 546 -15.96 -20.38 -1.99
N GLU A 547 -15.91 -20.37 -0.66
CA GLU A 547 -14.85 -21.05 0.08
C GLU A 547 -15.05 -22.58 0.01
N GLU A 548 -14.27 -23.26 -0.84
CA GLU A 548 -13.75 -24.60 -0.51
C GLU A 548 -12.73 -24.46 0.65
N ASP A 549 -13.18 -24.12 1.86
CA ASP A 549 -12.36 -24.31 3.08
C ASP A 549 -13.04 -25.32 4.01
N ASP A 550 -12.65 -26.57 3.81
CA ASP A 550 -13.08 -27.73 4.58
C ASP A 550 -12.35 -27.74 5.95
N THR A 551 -12.56 -26.73 6.78
CA THR A 551 -12.07 -26.71 8.17
C THR A 551 -13.10 -26.21 9.18
N HIS A 552 -14.29 -26.82 9.18
CA HIS A 552 -15.17 -26.79 10.35
C HIS A 552 -14.55 -27.54 11.55
N ILE A 553 -13.77 -26.83 12.37
CA ILE A 553 -13.48 -27.28 13.74
C ILE A 553 -14.72 -26.98 14.59
N GLY A 554 -15.62 -27.97 14.66
CA GLY A 554 -16.92 -27.81 15.32
C GLY A 554 -16.83 -27.42 16.81
N PRO A 555 -17.89 -26.79 17.37
CA PRO A 555 -17.94 -26.30 18.76
C PRO A 555 -17.59 -27.34 19.83
N ALA A 556 -17.78 -28.63 19.52
CA ALA A 556 -17.44 -29.74 20.39
C ALA A 556 -15.92 -29.91 20.61
N LEU A 557 -15.09 -29.58 19.61
CA LEU A 557 -13.63 -29.67 19.73
C LEU A 557 -13.07 -28.52 20.58
N MET A 558 -13.61 -27.31 20.41
CA MET A 558 -13.30 -26.13 21.24
C MET A 558 -13.70 -26.34 22.70
N PHE A 559 -14.85 -26.98 22.95
CA PHE A 559 -15.26 -27.39 24.30
C PHE A 559 -14.32 -28.45 24.90
N GLY A 560 -13.85 -29.40 24.09
CA GLY A 560 -12.89 -30.42 24.51
C GLY A 560 -11.53 -29.84 24.91
N LEU A 561 -10.99 -28.90 24.11
CA LEU A 561 -9.74 -28.21 24.38
C LEU A 561 -9.82 -27.29 25.62
N GLY A 562 -10.94 -26.59 25.79
CA GLY A 562 -11.21 -25.78 26.98
C GLY A 562 -11.34 -26.60 28.27
N PHE A 563 -11.97 -27.78 28.19
CA PHE A 563 -12.11 -28.66 29.35
C PHE A 563 -10.76 -29.29 29.75
N MET A 564 -9.93 -29.67 28.78
CA MET A 564 -8.60 -30.23 29.02
C MET A 564 -7.66 -29.22 29.68
N THR A 565 -7.65 -27.97 29.23
CA THR A 565 -6.83 -26.89 29.82
C THR A 565 -7.29 -26.55 31.24
N ALA A 566 -8.59 -26.43 31.49
CA ALA A 566 -9.11 -26.21 32.85
C ALA A 566 -8.77 -27.36 33.80
N THR A 567 -8.82 -28.61 33.32
CA THR A 567 -8.49 -29.79 34.13
C THR A 567 -7.00 -29.84 34.48
N ILE A 568 -6.12 -29.45 33.55
CA ILE A 568 -4.67 -29.35 33.77
C ILE A 568 -4.35 -28.27 34.80
N ILE A 569 -4.99 -27.10 34.73
CA ILE A 569 -4.80 -26.00 35.70
C ILE A 569 -5.21 -26.43 37.11
N VAL A 570 -6.35 -27.13 37.25
CA VAL A 570 -6.82 -27.65 38.54
C VAL A 570 -5.88 -28.73 39.09
N LEU A 571 -5.36 -29.62 38.24
CA LEU A 571 -4.37 -30.63 38.65
C LEU A 571 -3.05 -30.00 39.09
N CYS A 572 -2.58 -28.96 38.40
CA CYS A 572 -1.39 -28.19 38.79
C CYS A 572 -1.60 -27.47 40.12
N ALA A 573 -2.75 -26.82 40.33
CA ALA A 573 -3.08 -26.17 41.60
C ALA A 573 -3.15 -27.16 42.77
N LEU A 574 -3.75 -28.34 42.54
CA LEU A 574 -3.82 -29.41 43.55
C LEU A 574 -2.45 -30.01 43.86
N LEU A 575 -1.56 -30.14 42.88
CA LEU A 575 -0.17 -30.57 43.09
C LEU A 575 0.63 -29.54 43.88
N ILE A 576 0.48 -28.25 43.58
CA ILE A 576 1.12 -27.14 44.31
C ILE A 576 0.64 -27.10 45.76
N CYS A 577 -0.67 -27.24 46.01
CA CYS A 577 -1.22 -27.28 47.37
C CYS A 577 -0.83 -28.54 48.16
N ARG A 578 -0.45 -29.64 47.49
CA ARG A 578 -0.10 -30.92 48.13
C ARG A 578 1.38 -31.04 48.47
N TYR A 579 2.26 -30.30 47.78
CA TYR A 579 3.72 -30.38 47.96
C TYR A 579 4.34 -29.17 48.66
N ILE A 580 3.60 -28.07 48.89
CA ILE A 580 4.09 -26.91 49.64
C ILE A 580 3.47 -26.91 51.06
N PRO A 581 4.22 -27.27 52.12
CA PRO A 581 3.72 -27.18 53.49
C PRO A 581 3.51 -25.71 53.90
N ILE A 582 2.36 -25.43 54.51
CA ILE A 582 1.81 -24.11 54.91
C ILE A 582 2.65 -23.38 56.00
N ALA A 583 3.91 -23.75 56.22
CA ALA A 583 4.78 -23.14 57.22
C ALA A 583 5.67 -22.00 56.69
N SER A 584 5.71 -21.72 55.38
CA SER A 584 6.59 -20.67 54.81
C SER A 584 5.85 -19.42 54.30
N ALA A 585 4.52 -19.36 54.40
CA ALA A 585 3.71 -18.23 53.90
C ALA A 585 3.72 -16.97 54.81
N LYS A 586 4.59 -16.92 55.83
CA LYS A 586 4.70 -15.77 56.76
C LYS A 586 5.91 -14.85 56.53
N GLN A 587 6.64 -15.03 55.43
CA GLN A 587 7.80 -14.17 55.10
C GLN A 587 7.63 -13.36 53.81
N LEU A 588 6.46 -13.42 53.15
CA LEU A 588 6.16 -12.68 51.91
C LEU A 588 5.24 -11.46 52.09
N PHE A 589 4.59 -11.31 53.25
CA PHE A 589 3.71 -10.17 53.51
C PHE A 589 4.04 -9.54 54.87
N GLY A 590 5.12 -8.75 54.91
CA GLY A 590 5.47 -8.05 56.14
C GLY A 590 6.79 -7.31 56.09
N GLN A 591 6.90 -6.27 55.24
CA GLN A 591 7.57 -5.00 55.58
C GLN A 591 7.41 -4.00 54.45
N SER A 592 6.45 -3.09 54.60
CA SER A 592 6.40 -1.81 53.88
C SER A 592 7.15 -0.75 54.71
N HIS A 593 8.31 -0.27 54.22
CA HIS A 593 8.60 1.16 54.02
C HIS A 593 10.11 1.43 53.78
N ARG A 594 10.36 2.26 52.73
CA ARG A 594 11.51 3.16 52.48
C ARG A 594 12.84 2.55 52.02
N GLN A 595 13.11 2.66 50.73
CA GLN A 595 14.20 3.44 50.10
C GLN A 595 14.09 3.23 48.58
N GLU A 596 13.77 4.28 47.82
CA GLU A 596 14.68 5.13 47.03
C GLU A 596 14.82 4.62 45.59
N LYS A 597 14.74 5.61 44.70
CA LYS A 597 15.03 5.65 43.27
C LYS A 597 15.89 4.49 42.76
N ASP A 598 15.44 3.87 41.67
CA ASP A 598 16.25 3.71 40.46
C ASP A 598 15.30 3.74 39.27
N ALA A 599 15.32 4.86 38.56
CA ALA A 599 14.97 4.88 37.15
C ALA A 599 16.03 4.01 36.46
N GLN A 600 15.61 3.06 35.62
CA GLN A 600 16.51 2.48 34.66
C GLN A 600 16.93 3.63 33.72
N GLU A 601 18.13 4.12 34.00
CA GLU A 601 18.87 5.08 33.23
C GLU A 601 19.09 4.46 31.86
N TRP A 602 18.58 5.11 30.82
CA TRP A 602 18.96 4.82 29.44
C TRP A 602 20.47 5.06 29.35
N GLU A 603 21.25 4.00 29.11
CA GLU A 603 22.66 4.18 28.80
C GLU A 603 22.77 4.89 27.45
N PRO A 604 23.58 5.96 27.32
CA PRO A 604 23.88 6.55 26.03
C PRO A 604 24.70 5.55 25.22
N VAL A 605 24.32 5.32 23.96
CA VAL A 605 25.10 4.55 22.98
C VAL A 605 26.53 5.08 22.95
N HIS A 606 27.49 4.21 23.26
CA HIS A 606 28.89 4.59 23.52
C HIS A 606 29.85 4.30 22.36
N SER A 607 29.37 3.90 21.18
CA SER A 607 30.26 3.75 20.02
C SER A 607 29.57 3.99 18.68
N ALA A 608 30.35 4.46 17.71
CA ALA A 608 29.90 4.72 16.34
C ALA A 608 29.49 3.45 15.57
N ALA A 609 29.86 2.25 16.04
CA ALA A 609 29.61 0.99 15.35
C ALA A 609 28.16 0.48 15.50
N GLU A 610 27.46 0.83 16.58
CA GLU A 610 26.04 0.44 16.77
C GLU A 610 25.06 1.37 16.03
N LEU A 611 25.56 2.48 15.46
CA LEU A 611 24.78 3.38 14.60
C LEU A 611 24.83 2.97 13.13
N ASP A 612 25.82 2.18 12.71
CA ASP A 612 25.97 1.70 11.34
C ASP A 612 24.95 0.59 11.02
N ASP A 613 24.61 -0.30 11.96
CA ASP A 613 23.63 -1.39 11.76
C ASP A 613 22.16 -0.90 11.65
N LEU A 614 21.87 0.33 12.07
CA LEU A 614 20.55 0.96 11.93
C LEU A 614 20.40 1.75 10.62
N SER A 615 21.49 1.87 9.85
CA SER A 615 21.57 2.78 8.71
C SER A 615 20.97 2.22 7.41
N ASP A 616 20.57 0.94 7.35
CA ASP A 616 20.19 0.24 6.12
C ASP A 616 18.68 -0.10 5.96
N LEU A 617 17.80 0.42 6.83
CA LEU A 617 16.38 0.04 6.81
C LEU A 617 15.55 0.77 5.73
N GLU A 618 15.64 0.32 4.48
CA GLU A 618 14.61 0.56 3.45
C GLU A 618 13.38 -0.35 3.69
N SER A 619 13.58 -1.52 4.30
CA SER A 619 12.57 -2.55 4.54
C SER A 619 11.65 -2.29 5.75
N GLY A 620 11.92 -1.28 6.57
CA GLY A 620 11.04 -0.97 7.72
C GLY A 620 10.95 -2.08 8.78
N ASP A 621 11.90 -3.03 8.79
CA ASP A 621 11.94 -4.16 9.73
C ASP A 621 13.21 -4.15 10.61
N ARG A 622 13.20 -4.85 11.74
CA ARG A 622 14.15 -4.71 12.88
C ARG A 622 15.59 -5.21 12.63
N PRO A 623 16.59 -4.72 13.40
CA PRO A 623 17.78 -5.51 13.70
C PRO A 623 17.38 -6.73 14.56
N ASN A 624 17.70 -7.93 14.08
CA ASN A 624 17.29 -9.17 14.71
C ASN A 624 18.10 -9.46 15.99
N ASP A 625 17.39 -9.92 17.02
CA ASP A 625 17.82 -10.12 18.41
C ASP A 625 18.76 -11.35 18.57
N SER A 626 19.92 -11.32 17.90
CA SER A 626 20.93 -12.40 17.93
C SER A 626 22.19 -12.09 18.73
N LEU A 627 22.30 -10.88 19.31
CA LEU A 627 23.46 -10.44 20.10
C LEU A 627 23.32 -10.66 21.62
N LEU A 628 22.64 -11.70 22.09
CA LEU A 628 22.73 -12.10 23.51
C LEU A 628 22.71 -13.61 23.70
N ARG A 629 23.86 -14.27 23.50
CA ARG A 629 24.35 -15.37 24.36
C ARG A 629 25.75 -15.88 23.96
N ARG A 630 26.77 -15.23 24.52
CA ARG A 630 28.09 -15.74 24.97
C ARG A 630 28.64 -14.61 25.85
N ASP A 631 28.85 -14.76 27.16
CA ASP A 631 29.73 -15.68 27.87
C ASP A 631 29.21 -15.89 29.33
N GLY A 632 29.63 -16.88 30.12
CA GLY A 632 30.88 -17.61 30.02
C GLY A 632 31.06 -18.76 31.03
N GLN A 633 32.33 -19.12 31.09
CA GLN A 633 32.98 -20.28 31.68
C GLN A 633 32.79 -20.46 33.20
N ASP A 634 32.61 -21.72 33.61
CA ASP A 634 33.53 -22.48 34.48
C ASP A 634 33.43 -23.98 34.16
#